data_AF-A0A8H4S0J9-F1
#
_entry.id   AF-A0A8H4S0J9-F1
#
_cell.length_a   1.000
_cell.length_b   1.000
_cell.length_c   1.000
_cell.angle_alpha   90.00
_cell.angle_beta   90.00
_cell.angle_gamma   90.00
#
_symmetry.space_group_name_H-M   'P 1'
#
loop_
_entity.id
_entity.type
_entity.pdbx_description
1 polymer ?
#
loop_
_entity_poly.entity_id
_entity_poly.type
_entity_poly.pdbx_seq_one_letter_code
_entity_poly.pdbx_strand_id
1 'polypeptide(L)'
;MTLCIDSTSVIWCVRGNASDSSQWAFLRCHEAMNSHDISIGIQSNEEADRLADEGARSEPLTEGHEARPTVSGIRSIFRKLRKSARQAWWDSVSPKLSRWYRQLADPEYELAIRSSHSDFDWYHRRFNHIDAKLTYSCGRNKSPKHIALYRKTKSRFSNWPDRPALMPSGKTAAIRYLTGISPADFALLIQLTEFYSVICTS
;
A
#
# COMPACT_ATOMS: atom_id res chain seq x y z
N MET A 1 20.47 1.25 -37.18
CA MET A 1 20.49 0.37 -35.99
C MET A 1 19.07 0.24 -35.47
N THR A 2 18.66 -0.89 -34.89
CA THR A 2 17.31 -1.04 -34.30
C THR A 2 17.43 -1.21 -32.79
N LEU A 3 16.71 -0.38 -32.03
CA LEU A 3 16.56 -0.47 -30.59
C LEU A 3 15.27 -1.24 -30.29
N CYS A 4 15.38 -2.44 -29.72
CA CYS A 4 14.23 -3.26 -29.36
C CYS A 4 13.71 -2.88 -27.98
N ILE A 5 12.46 -2.42 -27.88
CA ILE A 5 11.79 -2.04 -26.62
C ILE A 5 10.34 -2.51 -26.69
N ASP A 6 9.90 -3.34 -25.75
CA ASP A 6 8.52 -3.82 -25.63
C ASP A 6 7.65 -2.93 -24.73
N SER A 7 8.28 -2.11 -23.87
CA SER A 7 7.59 -1.22 -22.96
C SER A 7 7.00 -0.02 -23.68
N THR A 8 5.69 -0.04 -23.90
CA THR A 8 4.96 1.05 -24.57
C THR A 8 5.20 2.40 -23.89
N SER A 9 5.25 2.45 -22.55
CA SER A 9 5.52 3.70 -21.82
C SER A 9 6.94 4.24 -22.08
N VAL A 10 7.93 3.36 -22.25
CA VAL A 10 9.31 3.78 -22.59
C VAL A 10 9.35 4.29 -24.03
N ILE A 11 8.67 3.63 -24.97
CA ILE A 11 8.56 4.10 -26.37
C ILE A 11 8.00 5.53 -26.41
N TRP A 12 6.96 5.82 -25.64
CA TRP A 12 6.40 7.17 -25.55
C TRP A 12 7.39 8.19 -24.98
N CYS A 13 8.14 7.82 -23.93
CA CYS A 13 9.14 8.71 -23.34
C CYS A 13 10.33 8.97 -24.29
N VAL A 14 10.79 7.95 -25.02
CA VAL A 14 11.89 8.06 -26.00
C VAL A 14 11.46 8.86 -27.24
N ARG A 15 10.18 8.80 -27.64
CA ARG A 15 9.64 9.58 -28.77
C ARG A 15 9.21 11.00 -28.38
N GLY A 16 9.00 11.26 -27.10
CA GLY A 16 8.46 12.52 -26.57
C GLY A 16 9.39 13.13 -25.52
N ASN A 17 8.85 13.41 -24.34
CA ASN A 17 9.62 13.95 -23.23
C ASN A 17 10.16 12.84 -22.32
N ALA A 18 11.41 13.01 -21.87
CA ALA A 18 12.04 12.16 -20.87
C ALA A 18 11.20 12.08 -19.58
N SER A 19 11.11 10.88 -19.02
CA SER A 19 10.43 10.67 -17.73
C SER A 19 11.23 11.33 -16.59
N ASP A 20 10.52 11.86 -15.59
CA ASP A 20 11.10 12.40 -14.35
C ASP A 20 11.97 11.36 -13.61
N SER A 21 11.64 10.08 -13.75
CA SER A 21 12.46 8.96 -13.29
C SER A 21 13.40 8.47 -14.39
N SER A 22 14.66 8.19 -14.05
CA SER A 22 15.69 7.74 -15.00
C SER A 22 15.95 8.72 -16.17
N GLN A 23 15.74 10.02 -15.96
CA GLN A 23 15.90 11.07 -16.97
C GLN A 23 17.25 11.02 -17.69
N TRP A 24 18.34 10.74 -16.96
CA TRP A 24 19.68 10.62 -17.53
C TRP A 24 19.76 9.55 -18.64
N ALA A 25 19.03 8.43 -18.48
CA ALA A 25 19.02 7.35 -19.47
C ALA A 25 18.30 7.77 -20.74
N PHE A 26 17.15 8.46 -20.60
CA PHE A 26 16.42 9.02 -21.74
C PHE A 26 17.23 10.07 -22.49
N LEU A 27 17.93 10.97 -21.78
CA LEU A 27 18.78 11.98 -22.40
C LEU A 27 19.90 11.35 -23.22
N ARG A 28 20.56 10.30 -22.72
CA ARG A 28 21.58 9.56 -23.47
C ARG A 28 20.99 8.84 -24.69
N CYS A 29 19.78 8.28 -24.57
CA CYS A 29 19.09 7.68 -25.72
C CYS A 29 18.79 8.73 -26.79
N HIS A 30 18.29 9.91 -26.42
CA HIS A 30 18.03 10.98 -27.39
C HIS A 30 19.31 11.47 -28.07
N GLU A 31 20.40 11.64 -27.32
CA GLU A 31 21.72 12.01 -27.88
C GLU A 31 22.23 10.96 -28.89
N ALA A 32 22.10 9.68 -28.55
CA ALA A 32 22.48 8.58 -29.43
C ALA A 32 21.63 8.55 -30.72
N MET A 33 20.31 8.77 -30.60
CA MET A 33 19.38 8.84 -31.73
C MET A 33 19.59 10.06 -32.61
N ASN A 34 20.08 11.18 -32.06
CA ASN A 34 20.44 12.35 -32.86
C ASN A 34 21.73 12.14 -33.66
N SER A 35 22.61 11.26 -33.18
CA SER A 35 23.92 11.01 -33.80
C SER A 35 23.92 9.80 -34.75
N HIS A 36 22.94 8.91 -34.63
CA HIS A 36 22.86 7.65 -35.39
C HIS A 36 21.43 7.39 -35.87
N ASP A 37 21.29 6.76 -37.03
CA ASP A 37 19.99 6.31 -37.54
C ASP A 37 19.51 5.08 -36.75
N ILE A 38 18.73 5.33 -35.69
CA ILE A 38 18.19 4.31 -34.77
C ILE A 38 16.67 4.22 -34.92
N SER A 39 16.16 3.06 -35.35
CA SER A 39 14.73 2.75 -35.39
C SER A 39 14.29 2.01 -34.13
N ILE A 40 13.05 2.24 -33.65
CA ILE A 40 12.51 1.56 -32.46
C ILE A 40 11.59 0.42 -32.91
N GLY A 41 11.88 -0.81 -32.48
CA GLY A 41 11.11 -2.01 -32.81
C GLY A 41 10.77 -2.86 -31.58
N ILE A 42 9.91 -3.86 -31.74
CA ILE A 42 9.51 -4.80 -30.67
C ILE A 42 10.01 -6.23 -30.98
N GLN A 43 10.51 -6.46 -32.19
CA GLN A 43 10.86 -7.78 -32.69
C GLN A 43 12.16 -8.27 -32.01
N SER A 44 12.12 -9.45 -31.38
CA SER A 44 13.27 -10.09 -30.70
C SER A 44 13.70 -9.46 -29.36
N ASN A 45 12.76 -9.07 -28.49
CA ASN A 45 13.07 -8.55 -27.15
C ASN A 45 13.46 -9.64 -26.13
N GLU A 46 13.26 -10.92 -26.44
CA GLU A 46 13.44 -12.03 -25.51
C GLU A 46 14.90 -12.16 -25.02
N GLU A 47 15.86 -11.95 -25.92
CA GLU A 47 17.29 -11.98 -25.56
C GLU A 47 17.70 -10.73 -24.76
N ALA A 48 17.10 -9.58 -25.06
CA ALA A 48 17.33 -8.36 -24.30
C ALA A 48 16.79 -8.48 -22.86
N ASP A 49 15.60 -9.06 -22.69
CA ASP A 49 15.03 -9.36 -21.38
C ASP A 49 15.87 -10.37 -20.61
N ARG A 50 16.33 -11.44 -21.28
CA ARG A 50 17.23 -12.44 -20.68
C ARG A 50 18.51 -11.80 -20.14
N LEU A 51 19.16 -10.96 -20.94
CA LEU A 51 20.38 -10.23 -20.54
C LEU A 51 20.11 -9.20 -19.44
N ALA A 52 18.96 -8.52 -19.46
CA ALA A 52 18.56 -7.59 -18.41
C ALA A 52 18.35 -8.31 -17.07
N ASP A 53 17.73 -9.49 -17.09
CA ASP A 53 17.54 -10.34 -15.90
C ASP A 53 18.87 -10.88 -15.35
N GLU A 54 19.83 -11.21 -16.22
CA GLU A 54 21.19 -11.60 -15.81
C GLU A 54 21.95 -10.41 -15.20
N GLY A 55 21.84 -9.23 -15.82
CA GLY A 55 22.39 -7.99 -15.27
C GLY A 55 21.79 -7.63 -13.91
N ALA A 56 20.48 -7.82 -13.74
CA ALA A 56 19.80 -7.56 -12.46
C ALA A 56 20.22 -8.53 -11.33
N ARG A 57 20.77 -9.70 -11.67
CA ARG A 57 21.31 -10.69 -10.73
C ARG A 57 22.81 -10.54 -10.49
N SER A 58 23.49 -9.75 -11.32
CA SER A 58 24.92 -9.48 -11.21
C SER A 58 25.21 -8.51 -10.06
N GLU A 59 26.47 -8.42 -9.68
CA GLU A 59 26.89 -7.50 -8.61
C GLU A 59 26.50 -6.06 -8.95
N PRO A 60 25.88 -5.31 -8.01
CA PRO A 60 25.50 -3.94 -8.24
C PRO A 60 26.70 -3.11 -8.64
N LEU A 61 26.54 -2.27 -9.66
CA LEU A 61 27.54 -1.27 -10.01
C LEU A 61 27.79 -0.38 -8.80
N THR A 62 29.06 -0.11 -8.51
CA THR A 62 29.48 0.70 -7.35
C THR A 62 29.57 2.18 -7.67
N GLU A 63 29.61 2.55 -8.95
CA GLU A 63 29.85 3.92 -9.41
C GLU A 63 28.90 4.31 -10.56
N GLY A 64 28.65 5.62 -10.70
CA GLY A 64 27.82 6.20 -11.76
C GLY A 64 26.33 6.34 -11.42
N HIS A 65 25.56 6.89 -12.36
CA HIS A 65 24.11 7.07 -12.22
C HIS A 65 23.34 5.73 -12.18
N GLU A 66 23.97 4.68 -12.70
CA GLU A 66 23.44 3.33 -12.88
C GLU A 66 23.47 2.53 -11.57
N ALA A 67 24.40 2.88 -10.66
CA ALA A 67 24.51 2.36 -9.31
C ALA A 67 23.37 2.82 -8.38
N ARG A 68 22.63 3.88 -8.75
CA ARG A 68 21.56 4.42 -7.91
C ARG A 68 20.27 3.61 -8.07
N PRO A 69 19.65 3.15 -6.98
CA PRO A 69 18.41 2.39 -7.07
C PRO A 69 17.30 3.25 -7.68
N THR A 70 16.59 2.70 -8.67
CA THR A 70 15.45 3.39 -9.28
C THR A 70 14.29 3.50 -8.28
N VAL A 71 13.43 4.51 -8.44
CA VAL A 71 12.20 4.65 -7.64
C VAL A 71 11.33 3.38 -7.73
N SER A 72 11.29 2.76 -8.91
CA SER A 72 10.61 1.48 -9.12
C SER A 72 11.24 0.35 -8.29
N GLY A 73 12.57 0.26 -8.27
CA GLY A 73 13.33 -0.68 -7.45
C GLY A 73 13.06 -0.51 -5.96
N ILE A 74 13.13 0.72 -5.45
CA ILE A 74 12.82 1.04 -4.03
C ILE A 74 11.38 0.62 -3.69
N ARG A 75 10.40 0.95 -4.55
CA ARG A 75 9.00 0.56 -4.37
C ARG A 75 8.84 -0.97 -4.38
N SER A 76 9.58 -1.67 -5.23
CA SER A 76 9.57 -3.14 -5.29
C SER A 76 10.09 -3.76 -3.99
N ILE A 77 11.24 -3.27 -3.48
CA ILE A 77 11.80 -3.70 -2.20
C ILE A 77 10.82 -3.42 -1.06
N PHE A 78 10.24 -2.23 -1.01
CA PHE A 78 9.24 -1.87 -0.01
C PHE A 78 8.03 -2.81 -0.04
N ARG A 79 7.50 -3.15 -1.23
CA ARG A 79 6.40 -4.12 -1.36
C ARG A 79 6.78 -5.50 -0.82
N LYS A 80 7.99 -5.97 -1.11
CA LYS A 80 8.52 -7.26 -0.60
C LYS A 80 8.62 -7.24 0.93
N LEU A 81 9.29 -6.23 1.50
CA LEU A 81 9.44 -6.07 2.94
C LEU A 81 8.08 -5.97 3.65
N ARG A 82 7.16 -5.16 3.12
CA ARG A 82 5.80 -5.03 3.66
C ARG A 82 5.03 -6.34 3.64
N LYS A 83 5.15 -7.12 2.56
CA LYS A 83 4.50 -8.43 2.44
C LYS A 83 5.05 -9.41 3.48
N SER A 84 6.38 -9.46 3.65
CA SER A 84 7.03 -10.31 4.65
C SER A 84 6.67 -9.93 6.07
N ALA A 85 6.73 -8.63 6.42
CA ALA A 85 6.36 -8.13 7.75
C ALA A 85 4.89 -8.44 8.08
N ARG A 86 3.99 -8.25 7.10
CA ARG A 86 2.58 -8.61 7.25
C ARG A 86 2.39 -10.11 7.50
N GLN A 87 3.10 -10.96 6.77
CA GLN A 87 3.01 -12.40 6.95
C GLN A 87 3.49 -12.82 8.34
N ALA A 88 4.65 -12.31 8.77
CA ALA A 88 5.20 -12.57 10.10
C ALA A 88 4.25 -12.12 11.24
N TRP A 89 3.60 -10.97 11.07
CA TRP A 89 2.57 -10.51 12.01
C TRP A 89 1.33 -11.43 12.03
N TRP A 90 0.87 -11.91 10.88
CA TRP A 90 -0.22 -12.88 10.84
C TRP A 90 0.14 -14.20 11.50
N ASP A 91 1.38 -14.65 11.33
CA ASP A 91 1.89 -15.88 11.96
C ASP A 91 1.90 -15.76 13.50
N SER A 92 2.13 -14.57 14.06
CA SER A 92 2.09 -14.35 15.51
C SER A 92 0.67 -14.14 16.07
N VAL A 93 -0.22 -13.45 15.34
CA VAL A 93 -1.55 -13.09 15.86
C VAL A 93 -2.59 -14.17 15.62
N SER A 94 -2.58 -14.85 14.48
CA SER A 94 -3.58 -15.87 14.17
C SER A 94 -3.06 -16.91 13.18
N PRO A 95 -2.28 -17.91 13.64
CA PRO A 95 -1.74 -18.96 12.78
C PRO A 95 -2.81 -19.89 12.20
N LYS A 96 -4.05 -19.83 12.70
CA LYS A 96 -5.18 -20.65 12.24
C LYS A 96 -5.86 -20.11 10.98
N LEU A 97 -5.67 -18.84 10.63
CA LEU A 97 -6.26 -18.26 9.42
C LEU A 97 -5.56 -18.80 8.16
N SER A 98 -6.31 -19.04 7.08
CA SER A 98 -5.73 -19.52 5.83
C SER A 98 -4.83 -18.46 5.18
N ARG A 99 -3.82 -18.91 4.40
CA ARG A 99 -2.92 -18.00 3.65
C ARG A 99 -3.69 -17.07 2.71
N TRP A 100 -4.77 -17.56 2.09
CA TRP A 100 -5.66 -16.76 1.25
C TRP A 100 -6.31 -15.62 2.03
N TYR A 101 -6.81 -15.90 3.24
CA TYR A 101 -7.43 -14.88 4.09
C TYR A 101 -6.42 -13.79 4.52
N ARG A 102 -5.19 -14.19 4.84
CA ARG A 102 -4.11 -13.27 5.24
C ARG A 102 -3.63 -12.37 4.09
N GLN A 103 -3.72 -12.83 2.85
CA GLN A 103 -3.38 -12.04 1.66
C GLN A 103 -4.40 -10.94 1.37
N LEU A 104 -5.67 -11.19 1.70
CA LEU A 104 -6.77 -10.23 1.52
C LEU A 104 -6.77 -9.10 2.56
N ALA A 105 -6.05 -9.27 3.66
CA ALA A 105 -6.06 -8.31 4.74
C ALA A 105 -5.37 -6.99 4.36
N ASP A 106 -6.19 -6.01 4.04
CA ASP A 106 -5.86 -4.58 4.11
C ASP A 106 -5.90 -4.14 5.61
N PRO A 107 -5.22 -3.07 6.05
CA PRO A 107 -5.39 -2.42 7.34
C PRO A 107 -6.80 -2.45 7.96
N GLU A 108 -7.86 -2.34 7.16
CA GLU A 108 -9.23 -2.41 7.68
C GLU A 108 -9.60 -3.81 8.24
N TYR A 109 -9.05 -4.90 7.72
CA TYR A 109 -9.22 -6.26 8.27
C TYR A 109 -8.46 -6.46 9.59
N GLU A 110 -7.24 -5.94 9.67
CA GLU A 110 -6.45 -5.98 10.90
C GLU A 110 -7.20 -5.28 12.04
N LEU A 111 -7.75 -4.09 11.78
CA LEU A 111 -8.54 -3.37 12.76
C LEU A 111 -9.81 -4.13 13.16
N ALA A 112 -10.43 -4.85 12.21
CA ALA A 112 -11.60 -5.66 12.52
C ALA A 112 -11.28 -6.77 13.53
N ILE A 113 -10.19 -7.49 13.31
CA ILE A 113 -9.73 -8.52 14.25
C ILE A 113 -9.35 -7.91 15.60
N ARG A 114 -8.62 -6.79 15.61
CA ARG A 114 -8.24 -6.10 16.86
C ARG A 114 -9.46 -5.66 17.68
N SER A 115 -10.55 -5.26 17.02
CA SER A 115 -11.79 -4.85 17.69
C SER A 115 -12.66 -6.01 18.14
N SER A 116 -12.34 -7.25 17.75
CA SER A 116 -13.23 -8.41 17.86
C SER A 116 -14.64 -8.12 17.31
N HIS A 117 -14.74 -7.17 16.37
CA HIS A 117 -15.98 -6.71 15.75
C HIS A 117 -15.87 -7.05 14.27
N SER A 118 -16.73 -7.93 13.77
CA SER A 118 -16.71 -8.36 12.36
C SER A 118 -17.84 -7.73 11.53
N ASP A 119 -18.65 -6.87 12.15
CA ASP A 119 -19.83 -6.27 11.55
C ASP A 119 -19.50 -4.97 10.81
N PHE A 120 -18.75 -5.06 9.72
CA PHE A 120 -18.37 -3.92 8.89
C PHE A 120 -19.00 -3.96 7.50
N ASP A 121 -19.26 -2.78 6.93
CA ASP A 121 -19.97 -2.61 5.66
C ASP A 121 -19.26 -3.36 4.51
N TRP A 122 -17.92 -3.27 4.49
CA TRP A 122 -17.12 -3.83 3.41
C TRP A 122 -17.14 -5.36 3.47
N TYR A 123 -17.26 -5.94 4.67
CA TYR A 123 -17.32 -7.37 4.87
C TYR A 123 -18.63 -7.91 4.29
N HIS A 124 -19.75 -7.29 4.69
CA HIS A 124 -21.07 -7.67 4.22
C HIS A 124 -21.26 -7.48 2.71
N ARG A 125 -20.75 -6.37 2.16
CA ARG A 125 -20.76 -6.13 0.71
C ARG A 125 -19.95 -7.15 -0.07
N ARG A 126 -18.79 -7.56 0.45
CA ARG A 126 -17.91 -8.51 -0.21
C ARG A 126 -18.49 -9.93 -0.27
N PHE A 127 -19.20 -10.34 0.77
CA PHE A 127 -19.83 -11.66 0.87
C PHE A 127 -21.33 -11.65 0.51
N ASN A 128 -21.84 -10.51 0.03
CA ASN A 128 -23.22 -10.32 -0.42
C ASN A 128 -24.27 -10.72 0.64
N HIS A 129 -24.06 -10.33 1.90
CA HIS A 129 -25.05 -10.51 2.95
C HIS A 129 -26.20 -9.49 2.78
N ILE A 130 -27.38 -9.97 2.41
CA ILE A 130 -28.54 -9.14 2.04
C ILE A 130 -29.16 -8.44 3.26
N ASP A 131 -29.20 -9.10 4.41
CA ASP A 131 -29.87 -8.59 5.62
C ASP A 131 -28.94 -7.83 6.57
N ALA A 132 -27.71 -7.54 6.14
CA ALA A 132 -26.73 -6.90 6.99
C ALA A 132 -26.97 -5.38 7.10
N LYS A 133 -27.06 -4.87 8.33
CA LYS A 133 -27.10 -3.43 8.56
C LYS A 133 -25.74 -2.82 8.26
N LEU A 134 -25.65 -2.07 7.15
CA LEU A 134 -24.38 -1.52 6.64
C LEU A 134 -23.94 -0.20 7.31
N THR A 135 -24.79 0.41 8.14
CA THR A 135 -24.53 1.73 8.74
C THR A 135 -24.65 1.69 10.25
N TYR A 136 -23.84 2.46 10.94
CA TYR A 136 -24.04 2.75 12.37
C TYR A 136 -25.29 3.60 12.59
N SER A 137 -25.70 3.74 13.86
CA SER A 137 -26.78 4.65 14.29
C SER A 137 -26.60 6.12 13.85
N CYS A 138 -25.37 6.55 13.55
CA CYS A 138 -25.07 7.88 13.04
C CYS A 138 -25.26 8.03 11.51
N GLY A 139 -25.67 6.97 10.81
CA GLY A 139 -25.85 6.95 9.35
C GLY A 139 -24.57 6.79 8.52
N ARG A 140 -23.38 6.72 9.15
CA ARG A 140 -22.13 6.41 8.44
C ARG A 140 -21.99 4.90 8.24
N ASN A 141 -21.39 4.51 7.11
CA ASN A 141 -21.10 3.11 6.85
C ASN A 141 -20.19 2.51 7.94
N LYS A 142 -20.44 1.25 8.30
CA LYS A 142 -19.71 0.55 9.34
C LYS A 142 -18.27 0.32 8.92
N SER A 143 -17.36 1.07 9.52
CA SER A 143 -15.94 0.95 9.24
C SER A 143 -15.11 1.08 10.52
N PRO A 144 -14.04 0.27 10.68
CA PRO A 144 -13.25 0.26 11.91
C PRO A 144 -12.54 1.59 12.18
N LYS A 145 -12.32 2.41 11.15
CA LYS A 145 -11.75 3.76 11.27
C LYS A 145 -12.71 4.78 11.88
N HIS A 146 -14.01 4.47 11.96
CA HIS A 146 -15.01 5.43 12.41
C HIS A 146 -14.78 5.86 13.85
N ILE A 147 -14.29 4.96 14.71
CA ILE A 147 -13.89 5.25 16.09
C ILE A 147 -12.92 6.43 16.19
N ALA A 148 -11.97 6.57 15.26
CA ALA A 148 -10.99 7.66 15.28
C ALA A 148 -11.50 8.95 14.62
N LEU A 149 -12.58 8.88 13.83
CA LEU A 149 -13.12 10.01 13.09
C LEU A 149 -14.38 10.60 13.72
N TYR A 150 -15.05 9.86 14.60
CA TYR A 150 -16.32 10.24 15.17
C TYR A 150 -16.19 11.41 16.17
N ARG A 151 -17.17 12.31 16.16
CA ARG A 151 -17.10 13.56 16.93
C ARG A 151 -17.03 13.32 18.44
N LYS A 152 -17.82 12.38 18.97
CA LYS A 152 -17.86 12.11 20.44
C LYS A 152 -16.62 11.35 20.94
N THR A 153 -15.95 10.60 20.08
CA THR A 153 -14.66 9.96 20.46
C THR A 153 -13.53 10.98 20.42
N LYS A 154 -13.56 11.89 19.42
CA LYS A 154 -12.64 13.02 19.30
C LYS A 154 -12.69 14.00 20.45
N SER A 155 -13.83 14.19 21.11
CA SER A 155 -13.87 15.01 22.33
C SER A 155 -13.09 14.39 23.50
N ARG A 156 -12.83 13.08 23.47
CA ARG A 156 -11.98 12.37 24.44
C ARG A 156 -10.53 12.20 23.97
N PHE A 157 -10.10 12.92 22.92
CA PHE A 157 -8.79 12.77 22.29
C PHE A 157 -7.62 12.95 23.26
N SER A 158 -7.78 13.78 24.30
CA SER A 158 -6.74 13.97 25.32
C SER A 158 -6.37 12.69 26.07
N ASN A 159 -7.29 11.73 26.17
CA ASN A 159 -7.11 10.49 26.91
C ASN A 159 -6.80 9.30 25.98
N TRP A 160 -6.58 9.54 24.69
CA TRP A 160 -6.25 8.46 23.76
C TRP A 160 -4.85 7.91 24.04
N PRO A 161 -4.67 6.58 24.00
CA PRO A 161 -3.36 5.98 24.16
C PRO A 161 -2.49 6.30 22.93
N ASP A 162 -1.19 6.52 23.16
CA ASP A 162 -0.21 6.88 22.12
C ASP A 162 -0.73 7.94 21.12
N ARG A 163 -1.37 8.98 21.67
CA ARG A 163 -2.09 9.96 20.85
C ARG A 163 -1.13 10.67 19.86
N PRO A 164 -1.55 10.86 18.61
CA PRO A 164 -0.78 11.67 17.67
C PRO A 164 -0.80 13.15 18.09
N ALA A 165 0.20 13.92 17.68
CA ALA A 165 0.25 15.36 17.96
C ALA A 165 -0.96 16.12 17.38
N LEU A 166 -1.47 15.65 16.24
CA LEU A 166 -2.65 16.20 15.58
C LEU A 166 -3.77 15.16 15.56
N MET A 167 -4.99 15.63 15.82
CA MET A 167 -6.19 14.82 15.77
C MET A 167 -6.39 14.23 14.35
N PRO A 168 -6.70 12.93 14.22
CA PRO A 168 -6.98 12.35 12.92
C PRO A 168 -8.20 12.99 12.24
N SER A 169 -7.98 13.71 11.14
CA SER A 169 -9.05 14.37 10.38
C SER A 169 -9.54 13.53 9.19
N GLY A 170 -8.69 12.67 8.61
CA GLY A 170 -8.98 11.89 7.41
C GLY A 170 -8.74 10.39 7.56
N LYS A 171 -9.18 9.62 6.55
CA LYS A 171 -9.10 8.15 6.49
C LYS A 171 -7.68 7.64 6.75
N THR A 172 -6.69 8.19 6.05
CA THR A 172 -5.29 7.75 6.16
C THR A 172 -4.71 8.00 7.55
N ALA A 173 -4.97 9.17 8.14
CA ALA A 173 -4.51 9.50 9.48
C ALA A 173 -5.15 8.60 10.55
N ALA A 174 -6.45 8.31 10.41
CA ALA A 174 -7.17 7.42 11.29
C ALA A 174 -6.62 5.98 11.24
N ILE A 175 -6.45 5.45 10.02
CA ILE A 175 -5.87 4.10 9.85
C ILE A 175 -4.46 4.06 10.44
N ARG A 176 -3.60 5.03 10.10
CA ARG A 176 -2.21 5.09 10.59
C ARG A 176 -2.13 5.06 12.12
N TYR A 177 -2.98 5.83 12.79
CA TYR A 177 -3.06 5.83 14.24
C TYR A 177 -3.52 4.46 14.77
N LEU A 178 -4.67 3.97 14.31
CA LEU A 178 -5.28 2.74 14.84
C LEU A 178 -4.44 1.49 14.59
N THR A 179 -3.69 1.44 13.49
CA THR A 179 -2.74 0.35 13.21
C THR A 179 -1.41 0.52 13.94
N GLY A 180 -1.05 1.76 14.28
CA GLY A 180 0.22 2.11 14.92
C GLY A 180 0.25 1.87 16.43
N ILE A 181 -0.90 1.92 17.10
CA ILE A 181 -0.99 1.63 18.54
C ILE A 181 -0.94 0.12 18.82
N SER A 182 -0.50 -0.24 20.03
CA SER A 182 -0.44 -1.65 20.44
C SER A 182 -1.84 -2.28 20.54
N PRO A 183 -1.98 -3.62 20.47
CA PRO A 183 -3.27 -4.27 20.69
C PRO A 183 -3.91 -3.96 22.05
N ALA A 184 -3.10 -3.79 23.10
CA ALA A 184 -3.55 -3.42 24.44
C ALA A 184 -4.11 -1.99 24.46
N ASP A 185 -3.40 -1.05 23.83
CA ASP A 185 -3.84 0.33 23.69
C ASP A 185 -5.11 0.45 22.84
N PHE A 186 -5.21 -0.37 21.80
CA PHE A 186 -6.41 -0.41 20.98
C PHE A 186 -7.63 -0.91 21.78
N ALA A 187 -7.45 -1.94 22.62
CA ALA A 187 -8.49 -2.40 23.53
C ALA A 187 -8.88 -1.31 24.55
N LEU A 188 -7.89 -0.61 25.12
CA LEU A 188 -8.12 0.52 26.02
C LEU A 188 -8.88 1.65 25.33
N LEU A 189 -8.55 1.96 24.07
CA LEU A 189 -9.25 2.96 23.28
C LEU A 189 -10.73 2.59 23.10
N ILE A 190 -11.03 1.32 22.80
CA ILE A 190 -12.41 0.85 22.68
C ILE A 190 -13.16 0.99 24.01
N GLN A 191 -12.54 0.59 25.13
CA GLN A 191 -13.14 0.71 26.46
C GLN A 191 -13.38 2.18 26.84
N LEU A 192 -12.39 3.05 26.61
CA LEU A 192 -12.46 4.47 26.96
C LEU A 192 -13.50 5.22 26.14
N THR A 193 -13.68 4.83 24.88
CA THR A 193 -14.63 5.46 23.98
C THR A 193 -16.01 4.83 24.01
N GLU A 194 -16.16 3.60 24.53
CA GLU A 194 -17.42 2.84 24.50
C GLU A 194 -18.08 2.85 23.11
N PHE A 195 -17.24 2.86 22.07
CA PHE A 195 -17.68 3.26 20.74
C PHE A 195 -18.70 2.29 20.16
N TYR A 196 -18.38 1.00 20.20
CA TYR A 196 -19.22 -0.07 19.67
C TYR A 196 -20.39 -0.44 20.59
N SER A 197 -20.31 -0.11 21.89
CA SER A 197 -21.32 -0.50 22.90
C SER A 197 -22.37 0.57 23.15
N VAL A 198 -21.99 1.86 23.17
CA VAL A 198 -22.87 2.95 23.64
C VAL A 198 -22.94 4.10 22.64
N ILE A 199 -21.80 4.52 22.09
CA ILE A 199 -21.73 5.78 21.37
C ILE A 199 -22.28 5.69 19.95
N CYS A 200 -21.88 4.66 19.20
CA CYS A 200 -22.20 4.50 17.80
C CYS A 200 -22.46 3.02 17.50
N THR A 201 -23.60 2.56 17.98
CA THR A 201 -24.01 1.15 17.89
C THR A 201 -24.40 0.73 16.48
N SER A 202 -24.26 -0.58 16.26
CA SER A 202 -24.56 -1.27 15.01
C SER A 202 -26.05 -1.37 14.70
#